data_AF-A0A814T446-F1
#
_entry.id   AF-A0A814T446-F1
#
_cell.length_a   1.000
_cell.length_b   1.000
_cell.length_c   1.000
_cell.angle_alpha   90.00
_cell.angle_beta   90.00
_cell.angle_gamma   90.00
#
_symmetry.space_group_name_H-M   'P 1'
#
loop_
_entity.id
_entity.type
_entity.pdbx_description
1 polymer ?
#
loop_
_entity_poly.entity_id
_entity_poly.type
_entity_poly.pdbx_seq_one_letter_code
_entity_poly.pdbx_strand_id
1 'polypeptide(L)'
;MNVFSTSFPQASLSGCYFHLRQSIHRQLQTQGLQKQYKDDIDFAHGIHKIAALAFIHPDEVTDAFTQLRTHLGDTFQSMLDYFEDNYIGRIRANGSRTRPLFAAGFW
;
A
#
# COMPACT_ATOMS: atom_id res chain seq x y z
N MET A 1 11.48 -16.36 -10.19
CA MET A 1 12.04 -17.16 -9.08
C MET A 1 13.12 -16.32 -8.44
N ASN A 2 13.02 -15.95 -7.16
CA ASN A 2 14.02 -15.09 -6.51
C ASN A 2 15.12 -15.94 -5.86
N VAL A 3 16.32 -15.38 -5.69
CA VAL A 3 17.50 -16.11 -5.16
C VAL A 3 17.30 -16.62 -3.73
N PHE A 4 16.43 -15.97 -2.93
CA PHE A 4 16.08 -16.45 -1.59
C PHE A 4 15.30 -17.75 -1.64
N SER A 5 14.30 -17.87 -2.53
CA SER A 5 13.51 -19.10 -2.66
C SER A 5 14.33 -20.31 -3.09
N THR A 6 15.43 -20.10 -3.82
CA THR A 6 16.33 -21.18 -4.25
C THR A 6 17.38 -21.52 -3.19
N SER A 7 17.86 -20.53 -2.44
CA SER A 7 18.93 -20.72 -1.44
C SER A 7 18.38 -21.13 -0.07
N PHE A 8 17.16 -20.71 0.26
CA PHE A 8 16.49 -20.94 1.54
C PHE A 8 15.03 -21.39 1.32
N PRO A 9 14.81 -22.59 0.75
CA PRO A 9 13.47 -23.05 0.36
C PRO A 9 12.50 -23.21 1.54
N GLN A 10 13.01 -23.32 2.78
CA GLN A 10 12.21 -23.44 4.00
C GLN A 10 11.93 -22.09 4.67
N ALA A 11 12.54 -20.99 4.20
CA ALA A 11 12.33 -19.68 4.79
C ALA A 11 11.02 -19.06 4.27
N SER A 12 10.17 -18.61 5.18
CA SER A 12 9.01 -17.78 4.86
C SER A 12 9.46 -16.33 4.70
N LEU A 13 9.23 -15.73 3.54
CA LEU A 13 9.50 -14.31 3.32
C LEU A 13 8.28 -13.48 3.73
N SER A 14 8.49 -12.51 4.61
CA SER A 14 7.50 -11.52 5.01
C SER A 14 8.07 -10.11 4.87
N GLY A 15 7.18 -9.18 4.54
CA GLY A 15 7.37 -7.75 4.64
C GLY A 15 7.30 -7.31 6.10
N CYS A 16 7.65 -6.05 6.33
CA CYS A 16 7.63 -5.45 7.64
C CYS A 16 6.94 -4.09 7.56
N TYR A 17 6.06 -3.80 8.52
CA TYR A 17 5.37 -2.52 8.64
C TYR A 17 6.33 -1.32 8.61
N PHE A 18 7.53 -1.44 9.20
CA PHE A 18 8.56 -0.41 9.13
C PHE A 18 8.96 -0.08 7.68
N HIS A 19 9.20 -1.10 6.85
CA HIS A 19 9.57 -0.92 5.45
C HIS A 19 8.40 -0.41 4.60
N LEU A 20 7.16 -0.81 4.91
CA LEU A 20 5.96 -0.26 4.29
C LEU A 20 5.82 1.24 4.59
N ARG A 21 6.00 1.64 5.85
CA ARG A 21 6.00 3.06 6.22
C ARG A 21 7.10 3.81 5.50
N GLN A 22 8.29 3.22 5.40
CA GLN A 22 9.41 3.83 4.70
C GLN A 22 9.14 4.01 3.19
N SER A 23 8.48 3.05 2.53
CA SER A 23 8.11 3.17 1.12
C SER A 23 7.06 4.26 0.89
N ILE A 24 6.04 4.33 1.75
CA ILE A 24 5.04 5.41 1.75
C ILE A 24 5.70 6.78 1.95
N HIS A 25 6.62 6.90 2.92
CA HIS A 25 7.35 8.15 3.15
C HIS A 25 8.24 8.57 1.97
N ARG A 26 8.92 7.62 1.32
CA ARG A 26 9.66 7.92 0.09
C ARG A 26 8.73 8.37 -1.03
N GLN A 27 7.55 7.78 -1.15
CA GLN A 27 6.58 8.19 -2.15
C GLN A 27 6.06 9.61 -1.92
N LEU A 28 5.77 9.97 -0.67
CA LEU A 28 5.44 11.35 -0.30
C LEU A 28 6.55 12.32 -0.73
N GLN A 29 7.81 11.92 -0.58
CA GLN A 29 8.94 12.73 -0.99
C GLN A 29 9.04 12.91 -2.50
N THR A 30 8.89 11.82 -3.25
CA THR A 30 8.88 11.83 -4.72
C THR A 30 7.76 12.70 -5.28
N GLN A 31 6.60 12.74 -4.61
CA GLN A 31 5.46 13.56 -5.02
C GLN A 31 5.51 15.02 -4.51
N GLY A 32 6.54 15.41 -3.75
CA GLY A 32 6.65 16.76 -3.18
C GLY A 32 5.66 17.06 -2.04
N LEU A 33 5.08 16.01 -1.44
CA LEU A 33 4.02 16.10 -0.43
C LEU A 33 4.57 16.20 1.01
N GLN A 34 5.89 16.32 1.21
CA GLN A 34 6.47 16.32 2.56
C GLN A 34 5.96 17.49 3.42
N LYS A 35 5.81 18.68 2.81
CA LYS A 35 5.34 19.87 3.51
C LYS A 35 3.89 19.69 3.96
N GLN A 36 3.02 19.24 3.05
CA GLN A 36 1.62 18.95 3.38
C GLN A 36 1.51 17.89 4.47
N TYR A 37 2.27 16.80 4.36
CA TYR A 37 2.33 15.77 5.40
C TYR A 37 2.76 16.28 6.78
N LYS A 38 3.63 17.28 6.82
CA LYS A 38 4.11 17.86 8.08
C LYS A 38 3.14 18.88 8.68
N ASP A 39 2.55 19.71 7.82
CA ASP A 39 1.83 20.91 8.24
C ASP A 39 0.30 20.72 8.28
N ASP A 40 -0.24 19.68 7.64
CA ASP A 40 -1.66 19.33 7.60
C ASP A 40 -1.92 18.00 8.33
N ILE A 41 -2.57 18.09 9.49
CA ILE A 41 -2.86 16.95 10.35
C ILE A 41 -3.87 15.98 9.73
N ASP A 42 -4.83 16.48 8.97
CA ASP A 42 -5.86 15.64 8.34
C ASP A 42 -5.26 14.87 7.17
N PHE A 43 -4.36 15.51 6.42
CA PHE A 43 -3.56 14.83 5.42
C PHE A 43 -2.66 13.75 6.05
N ALA A 44 -1.94 14.07 7.13
CA ALA A 44 -1.12 13.10 7.84
C ALA A 44 -1.93 11.89 8.31
N HIS A 45 -3.12 12.12 8.87
CA HIS A 45 -4.04 11.06 9.27
C HIS A 45 -4.52 10.20 8.10
N GLY A 46 -4.81 10.80 6.94
CA GLY A 46 -5.17 10.05 5.73
C GLY A 46 -4.04 9.11 5.27
N ILE A 47 -2.79 9.58 5.29
CA ILE A 47 -1.63 8.73 5.02
C ILE A 47 -1.48 7.60 6.06
N HIS A 48 -1.73 7.89 7.33
CA HIS A 48 -1.71 6.84 8.38
C HIS A 48 -2.81 5.79 8.15
N LYS A 49 -4.01 6.19 7.70
CA LYS A 49 -5.07 5.25 7.34
C LYS A 49 -4.67 4.34 6.18
N ILE A 50 -4.00 4.87 5.16
CA ILE A 50 -3.45 4.05 4.06
C ILE A 50 -2.46 3.02 4.61
N ALA A 51 -1.52 3.45 5.48
CA ALA A 51 -0.57 2.53 6.09
C ALA A 51 -1.24 1.49 7.00
N ALA A 52 -2.36 1.83 7.64
CA ALA A 52 -3.09 0.94 8.55
C ALA A 52 -3.74 -0.25 7.84
N LEU A 53 -3.85 -0.24 6.50
CA LEU A 53 -4.31 -1.40 5.74
C LEU A 53 -3.47 -2.66 5.97
N ALA A 54 -2.22 -2.53 6.44
CA ALA A 54 -1.35 -3.66 6.80
C ALA A 54 -1.85 -4.47 7.99
N PHE A 55 -2.82 -3.94 8.74
CA PHE A 55 -3.42 -4.63 9.89
C PHE A 55 -4.77 -5.28 9.55
N ILE A 56 -5.22 -5.18 8.30
CA ILE A 56 -6.45 -5.82 7.82
C ILE A 56 -6.11 -7.23 7.33
N HIS A 57 -7.02 -8.18 7.52
CA HIS A 57 -6.84 -9.53 7.01
C HIS A 57 -6.65 -9.50 5.48
N PRO A 58 -5.73 -10.31 4.89
CA PRO A 58 -5.47 -10.30 3.45
C PRO A 58 -6.70 -10.50 2.57
N ASP A 59 -7.70 -11.24 3.06
CA ASP A 59 -8.95 -11.49 2.33
C ASP A 59 -9.90 -10.27 2.33
N GLU A 60 -9.74 -9.35 3.29
CA GLU A 60 -10.62 -8.18 3.48
C GLU A 60 -9.96 -6.88 3.00
N VAL A 61 -8.63 -6.87 2.83
CA VAL A 61 -7.85 -5.65 2.55
C VAL A 61 -8.27 -4.95 1.26
N THR A 62 -8.74 -5.72 0.27
CA THR A 62 -9.20 -5.18 -1.00
C THR A 62 -10.46 -4.33 -0.83
N ASP A 63 -11.42 -4.84 -0.07
CA ASP A 63 -12.67 -4.15 0.21
C ASP A 63 -12.44 -2.95 1.14
N ALA A 64 -11.57 -3.13 2.15
CA ALA A 64 -11.13 -2.05 3.02
C ALA A 64 -10.43 -0.93 2.24
N PHE A 65 -9.59 -1.26 1.26
CA PHE A 65 -8.97 -0.27 0.38
C PHE A 65 -10.01 0.48 -0.45
N THR A 66 -10.99 -0.21 -1.04
CA THR A 66 -12.06 0.44 -1.82
C THR A 66 -12.88 1.39 -0.94
N GLN A 67 -13.26 0.98 0.27
CA GLN A 67 -13.97 1.84 1.22
C GLN A 67 -13.12 3.04 1.64
N LEU A 68 -11.83 2.82 1.95
CA LEU A 68 -10.91 3.89 2.32
C LEU A 68 -10.74 4.89 1.17
N ARG A 69 -10.66 4.41 -0.08
CA ARG A 69 -10.57 5.27 -1.27
C ARG A 69 -11.84 6.09 -1.49
N THR A 70 -13.02 5.56 -1.20
CA THR A 70 -14.25 6.36 -1.27
C THR A 70 -14.32 7.38 -0.13
N HIS A 71 -13.82 7.02 1.05
CA HIS A 71 -13.76 7.91 2.21
C HIS A 71 -12.72 9.04 2.04
N LEU A 72 -11.57 8.72 1.45
CA LEU A 72 -10.49 9.67 1.17
C LEU A 72 -10.73 10.32 -0.20
N GLY A 73 -11.02 11.61 -0.22
CA GLY A 73 -11.24 12.34 -1.47
C GLY A 73 -9.98 12.53 -2.33
N ASP A 74 -10.14 13.28 -3.42
CA ASP A 74 -9.14 13.48 -4.48
C ASP A 74 -7.76 13.92 -4.00
N THR A 75 -7.68 14.58 -2.85
CA THR A 75 -6.41 14.98 -2.21
C THR A 75 -5.44 13.80 -2.01
N PHE A 76 -5.95 12.58 -1.82
CA PHE A 76 -5.13 11.38 -1.59
C PHE A 76 -4.93 10.52 -2.83
N GLN A 77 -5.51 10.91 -3.97
CA GLN A 77 -5.58 10.09 -5.18
C GLN A 77 -4.21 9.57 -5.62
N SER A 78 -3.18 10.44 -5.61
CA SER A 78 -1.81 10.06 -6.01
C SER A 78 -1.16 9.03 -5.08
N MET A 79 -1.51 9.03 -3.80
CA MET A 79 -1.01 8.08 -2.81
C MET A 79 -1.81 6.78 -2.82
N LEU A 80 -3.12 6.87 -3.06
CA LEU A 80 -4.01 5.72 -3.24
C LEU A 80 -3.66 4.95 -4.52
N ASP A 81 -3.38 5.64 -5.62
CA ASP A 81 -2.91 5.04 -6.87
C ASP A 81 -1.58 4.31 -6.67
N TYR A 82 -0.62 4.96 -6.01
CA TYR A 82 0.65 4.30 -5.66
C TYR A 82 0.42 3.04 -4.82
N PHE A 83 -0.44 3.13 -3.80
CA PHE A 83 -0.69 2.00 -2.92
C PHE A 83 -1.40 0.86 -3.67
N GLU A 84 -2.37 1.19 -4.53
CA GLU A 84 -3.08 0.22 -5.35
C GLU A 84 -2.12 -0.51 -6.29
N ASP A 85 -1.25 0.21 -6.99
CA ASP A 85 -0.30 -0.37 -7.95
C ASP A 85 0.69 -1.34 -7.31
N ASN A 86 1.13 -1.05 -6.09
CA ASN A 86 2.21 -1.77 -5.44
C ASN A 86 1.72 -2.87 -4.49
N TYR A 87 0.56 -2.71 -3.86
CA TYR A 87 0.14 -3.52 -2.71
C TYR A 87 -1.23 -4.20 -2.86
N ILE A 88 -2.15 -3.64 -3.66
CA ILE A 88 -3.54 -4.17 -3.82
C ILE A 88 -3.76 -4.82 -5.18
N GLY A 89 -3.26 -4.20 -6.26
CA GLY A 89 -3.53 -4.55 -7.64
C GLY A 89 -4.81 -3.88 -8.18
N ARG A 90 -4.73 -3.30 -9.39
CA ARG A 90 -5.86 -2.62 -10.05
C ARG A 90 -6.87 -3.60 -10.63
N ILE A 91 -8.15 -3.21 -10.67
CA ILE A 91 -9.18 -3.95 -11.39
C ILE A 91 -8.96 -3.82 -12.90
N ARG A 92 -8.98 -4.95 -13.61
CA ARG A 92 -8.95 -5.03 -15.08
C ARG A 92 -10.36 -5.02 -15.65
N ALA A 93 -10.47 -4.76 -16.95
CA ALA A 93 -11.75 -4.77 -17.67
C ALA A 93 -12.55 -6.08 -17.55
N ASN A 94 -11.87 -7.22 -17.32
CA ASN A 94 -12.51 -8.52 -17.12
C ASN A 94 -12.91 -8.81 -15.66
N GLY A 95 -12.83 -7.83 -14.76
CA GLY A 95 -13.14 -7.95 -13.33
C GLY A 95 -12.03 -8.57 -12.47
N SER A 96 -10.96 -9.12 -13.07
CA SER A 96 -9.81 -9.64 -12.30
C SER A 96 -8.88 -8.51 -11.83
N ARG A 97 -8.14 -8.71 -10.73
CA ARG A 97 -7.11 -7.77 -10.29
C ARG A 97 -5.74 -8.06 -10.91
N THR A 98 -4.95 -7.01 -11.14
CA THR A 98 -3.53 -7.16 -11.46
C THR A 98 -2.80 -7.78 -10.26
N ARG A 99 -1.70 -8.49 -10.52
CA ARG A 99 -0.85 -8.98 -9.45
C ARG A 99 -0.04 -7.79 -8.91
N PRO A 100 -0.17 -7.40 -7.63
CA PRO A 100 0.66 -6.36 -7.05
C PRO A 100 2.11 -6.83 -6.93
N LEU A 101 3.04 -5.88 -6.80
CA LEU A 101 4.45 -6.19 -6.53
C LEU A 101 4.61 -6.89 -5.17
N PHE A 102 3.80 -6.48 -4.19
CA PHE A 102 3.75 -7.05 -2.85
C PHE A 102 2.30 -7.47 -2.56
N ALA A 103 2.02 -8.78 -2.59
CA ALA A 103 0.68 -9.27 -2.29
C ALA A 103 0.32 -9.09 -0.81
N ALA A 104 -0.97 -8.93 -0.47
CA ALA A 104 -1.41 -8.69 0.90
C ALA A 104 -0.88 -9.69 1.94
N GLY A 105 -0.78 -10.98 1.58
CA GLY A 105 -0.18 -11.99 2.48
C GLY A 105 1.32 -11.84 2.72
N PHE A 106 1.98 -10.89 2.05
CA PHE A 106 3.39 -10.57 2.23
C PHE A 106 3.62 -9.43 3.21
N TRP A 107 2.83 -8.35 3.23
CA TRP A 107 3.15 -7.10 3.93
C TRP A 107 2.26 -6.78 5.13
#